data_AF-A0A7S3CSU1-F1
#
_entry.id   AF-A0A7S3CSU1-F1
#
_cell.length_a   1.000
_cell.length_b   1.000
_cell.length_c   1.000
_cell.angle_alpha   90.00
_cell.angle_beta   90.00
_cell.angle_gamma   90.00
#
_symmetry.space_group_name_H-M   'P 1'
#
loop_
_entity.id
_entity.type
_entity.pdbx_description
1 polymer ?
#
loop_
_entity_poly.entity_id
_entity_poly.type
_entity_poly.pdbx_seq_one_letter_code
_entity_poly.pdbx_strand_id
1 'polypeptide(L)'
;MPESGTFEFDFFSFDQRPDPEKVSLDSDIQQLTQWFDMTYTQLKQNMPSKRKEEAHAKIGKILGECFRGVAEYFLFNSEQLSQLVDLIDESNWKFEVYLAGVGRMVDYQNFDFIKHKMKFPEGMRKLYHSFGILNLFSPFRPNGAYLFKLDVHEEKLVCKMLLELSKTEGWANWQEVKMNGKTIEALSADFLASLPDSGTFEGTYICPPEKEKQESRVKIGVKYLDWQM
;
A
#
# COMPACT_ATOMS: atom_id res chain seq x y z
N MET A 1 4.47 -6.87 14.49
CA MET A 1 3.41 -7.58 13.74
C MET A 1 3.60 -9.07 13.93
N PRO A 2 2.57 -9.89 13.64
CA PRO A 2 2.64 -11.28 14.01
C PRO A 2 3.48 -12.14 13.06
N GLU A 3 4.01 -13.28 13.53
CA GLU A 3 5.05 -14.04 12.81
C GLU A 3 4.53 -14.75 11.56
N SER A 4 3.22 -15.07 11.49
CA SER A 4 2.61 -15.82 10.39
C SER A 4 1.28 -15.20 9.91
N GLY A 5 0.66 -15.76 8.87
CA GLY A 5 -0.69 -15.40 8.41
C GLY A 5 -0.83 -15.09 6.93
N THR A 6 -2.04 -15.29 6.43
CA THR A 6 -2.41 -15.11 5.03
C THR A 6 -2.50 -13.61 4.74
N PHE A 7 -1.57 -13.08 3.94
CA PHE A 7 -1.79 -11.82 3.26
C PHE A 7 -2.50 -12.16 1.95
N GLU A 8 -3.83 -12.07 1.95
CA GLU A 8 -4.63 -12.33 0.77
C GLU A 8 -4.77 -11.03 -0.01
N PHE A 9 -3.87 -10.81 -0.97
CA PHE A 9 -4.22 -9.95 -2.08
C PHE A 9 -5.18 -10.76 -2.95
N ASP A 10 -6.24 -10.18 -3.50
CA ASP A 10 -7.20 -10.86 -4.41
C ASP A 10 -6.53 -11.60 -5.60
N PHE A 11 -5.21 -11.45 -5.77
CA PHE A 11 -4.38 -12.04 -6.82
C PHE A 11 -3.19 -12.88 -6.30
N PHE A 12 -2.91 -12.88 -4.99
CA PHE A 12 -1.83 -13.65 -4.37
C PHE A 12 -2.23 -14.13 -2.97
N SER A 13 -2.40 -15.45 -2.82
CA SER A 13 -2.33 -16.09 -1.51
C SER A 13 -0.86 -16.33 -1.18
N PHE A 14 -0.34 -15.65 -0.16
CA PHE A 14 0.92 -16.09 0.45
C PHE A 14 0.64 -17.27 1.38
N ASP A 15 0.56 -18.47 0.80
CA ASP A 15 0.50 -19.71 1.59
C ASP A 15 1.72 -19.82 2.53
N GLN A 16 2.84 -19.17 2.16
CA GLN A 16 4.02 -18.98 2.98
C GLN A 16 4.55 -17.56 2.82
N ARG A 17 4.67 -16.82 3.94
CA ARG A 17 5.34 -15.52 3.94
C ARG A 17 6.81 -15.70 3.57
N PRO A 18 7.40 -14.73 2.83
CA PRO A 18 8.84 -14.63 2.70
C PRO A 18 9.54 -14.70 4.06
N ASP A 19 10.51 -15.61 4.17
CA ASP A 19 11.33 -15.75 5.36
C ASP A 19 12.24 -14.50 5.50
N PRO A 20 12.13 -13.73 6.60
CA PRO A 20 12.96 -12.55 6.82
C PRO A 20 14.46 -12.84 6.85
N GLU A 21 14.88 -14.06 7.17
CA GLU A 21 16.29 -14.47 7.13
C GLU A 21 16.80 -14.68 5.69
N LYS A 22 15.89 -14.72 4.71
CA LYS A 22 16.19 -14.91 3.29
C LYS A 22 16.12 -13.61 2.49
N VAL A 23 16.18 -12.45 3.15
CA VAL A 23 16.33 -11.16 2.47
C VAL A 23 17.52 -11.22 1.52
N SER A 24 17.32 -10.73 0.31
CA SER A 24 18.39 -10.68 -0.68
C SER A 24 19.51 -9.75 -0.20
N LEU A 25 20.76 -10.16 -0.45
CA LEU A 25 21.93 -9.41 -0.04
C LEU A 25 21.95 -8.04 -0.75
N ASP A 26 22.42 -7.00 -0.04
CA ASP A 26 22.52 -5.65 -0.61
C ASP A 26 23.38 -5.62 -1.89
N SER A 27 24.41 -6.47 -1.97
CA SER A 27 25.24 -6.61 -3.18
C SER A 27 24.44 -7.08 -4.39
N ASP A 28 23.43 -7.94 -4.19
CA ASP A 28 22.62 -8.49 -5.27
C ASP A 28 21.59 -7.44 -5.71
N ILE A 29 21.01 -6.69 -4.77
CA ILE A 29 20.12 -5.55 -5.05
C ILE A 29 20.87 -4.44 -5.79
N GLN A 30 22.12 -4.16 -5.42
CA GLN A 30 22.96 -3.19 -6.13
C GLN A 30 23.27 -3.64 -7.56
N GLN A 31 23.60 -4.92 -7.77
CA GLN A 31 23.80 -5.47 -9.11
C GLN A 31 22.54 -5.38 -9.96
N LEU A 32 21.38 -5.72 -9.39
CA LEU A 32 20.08 -5.61 -10.05
C LEU A 32 19.81 -4.15 -10.46
N THR A 33 20.01 -3.23 -9.53
CA THR A 33 19.87 -1.78 -9.72
C THR A 33 20.76 -1.27 -10.86
N GLN A 34 22.04 -1.62 -10.85
CA GLN A 34 22.99 -1.23 -11.90
C GLN A 34 22.59 -1.78 -13.26
N TRP A 35 22.15 -3.04 -13.31
CA TRP A 35 21.67 -3.66 -14.54
C TRP A 35 20.45 -2.93 -15.11
N PHE A 36 19.48 -2.54 -14.27
CA PHE A 36 18.31 -1.76 -14.70
C PHE A 36 18.68 -0.40 -15.27
N ASP A 37 19.56 0.35 -14.58
CA ASP A 37 20.01 1.67 -15.02
C ASP A 37 20.75 1.60 -16.37
N MET A 38 21.66 0.62 -16.51
CA MET A 38 22.36 0.37 -17.77
C MET A 38 21.40 0.01 -18.90
N THR A 39 20.44 -0.89 -18.64
CA THR A 39 19.45 -1.33 -19.64
C THR A 39 18.54 -0.18 -20.06
N TYR A 40 18.07 0.63 -19.11
CA TYR A 40 17.28 1.83 -19.38
C TYR A 40 18.05 2.81 -20.28
N THR A 41 19.31 3.08 -19.95
CA THR A 41 20.18 3.98 -20.72
C THR A 41 20.38 3.48 -22.15
N GLN A 42 20.64 2.18 -22.33
CA GLN A 42 20.79 1.56 -23.65
C GLN A 42 19.49 1.63 -24.46
N LEU A 43 18.35 1.28 -23.87
CA LEU A 43 17.06 1.35 -24.55
C LEU A 43 16.72 2.79 -24.97
N LYS A 44 16.99 3.77 -24.10
CA LYS A 44 16.77 5.19 -24.37
C LYS A 44 17.61 5.70 -25.54
N GLN A 45 18.87 5.27 -25.66
CA GLN A 45 19.76 5.63 -26.78
C GLN A 45 19.30 5.09 -28.14
N ASN A 46 18.64 3.92 -28.14
CA ASN A 46 18.19 3.24 -29.37
C ASN A 46 16.80 3.69 -29.84
N MET A 47 16.12 4.59 -29.12
CA MET A 47 14.76 5.00 -29.44
C MET A 47 14.69 6.25 -30.34
N PRO A 48 13.75 6.31 -31.30
CA PRO A 48 13.62 7.44 -32.21
C PRO A 48 13.19 8.72 -31.48
N SER A 49 13.91 9.81 -31.70
CA SER A 49 13.71 11.10 -31.00
C SER A 49 12.37 11.79 -31.28
N LYS A 50 11.66 11.40 -32.34
CA LYS A 50 10.39 12.02 -32.76
C LYS A 50 9.19 11.65 -31.88
N ARG A 51 9.29 10.65 -31.01
CA ARG A 51 8.20 10.20 -30.11
C ARG A 51 8.70 9.81 -28.72
N LYS A 52 9.31 10.78 -28.03
CA LYS A 52 9.94 10.54 -26.71
C LYS A 52 8.97 9.91 -25.71
N GLU A 53 7.76 10.46 -25.54
CA GLU A 53 6.80 9.96 -24.56
C GLU A 53 6.37 8.50 -24.84
N GLU A 54 6.01 8.18 -26.08
CA GLU A 54 5.65 6.81 -26.48
C GLU A 54 6.85 5.85 -26.29
N ALA A 55 8.06 6.31 -26.59
CA ALA A 55 9.27 5.53 -26.35
C ALA A 55 9.51 5.28 -24.85
N HIS A 56 9.39 6.30 -24.00
CA HIS A 56 9.54 6.16 -22.55
C HIS A 56 8.51 5.19 -21.96
N ALA A 57 7.24 5.28 -22.37
CA ALA A 57 6.21 4.34 -21.95
C ALA A 57 6.53 2.90 -22.38
N LYS A 58 7.01 2.71 -23.60
CA LYS A 58 7.41 1.38 -24.09
C LYS A 58 8.61 0.81 -23.32
N ILE A 59 9.61 1.63 -23.00
CA ILE A 59 10.74 1.23 -22.15
C ILE A 59 10.24 0.83 -20.77
N GLY A 60 9.38 1.64 -20.15
CA GLY A 60 8.80 1.34 -18.83
C GLY A 60 8.06 0.00 -18.81
N LYS A 61 7.30 -0.31 -19.87
CA LYS A 61 6.64 -1.61 -20.01
C LYS A 61 7.64 -2.78 -20.08
N ILE A 62 8.68 -2.67 -20.92
CA ILE A 62 9.71 -3.71 -21.07
C ILE A 62 10.41 -3.94 -19.73
N LEU A 63 10.85 -2.87 -19.05
CA LEU A 63 11.55 -2.98 -17.78
C LEU A 63 10.63 -3.47 -16.66
N GLY A 64 9.34 -3.11 -16.66
CA GLY A 64 8.35 -3.66 -15.75
C GLY A 64 8.17 -5.17 -15.91
N GLU A 65 8.08 -5.66 -17.16
CA GLU A 65 8.02 -7.10 -17.46
C GLU A 65 9.31 -7.83 -17.04
N CYS A 66 10.48 -7.26 -17.32
CA CYS A 66 11.76 -7.80 -16.85
C CYS A 66 11.84 -7.84 -15.32
N PHE A 67 11.45 -6.76 -14.64
CA PHE A 67 11.46 -6.69 -13.19
C PHE A 67 10.52 -7.72 -12.58
N ARG A 68 9.31 -7.89 -13.13
CA ARG A 68 8.38 -8.91 -12.68
C ARG A 68 8.98 -10.31 -12.74
N GLY A 69 9.64 -10.67 -13.84
CA GLY A 69 10.29 -11.96 -13.97
C GLY A 69 11.48 -12.16 -13.01
N VAL A 70 12.23 -11.09 -12.74
CA VAL A 70 13.39 -11.17 -11.84
C VAL A 70 12.97 -11.13 -10.36
N ALA A 71 11.93 -10.37 -10.00
CA ALA A 71 11.46 -10.19 -8.63
C ALA A 71 11.05 -11.50 -7.95
N GLU A 72 10.68 -12.53 -8.73
CA GLU A 72 10.41 -13.88 -8.20
C GLU A 72 11.61 -14.47 -7.45
N TYR A 73 12.84 -14.09 -7.82
CA TYR A 73 14.08 -14.59 -7.22
C TYR A 73 14.60 -13.75 -6.06
N PHE A 74 13.96 -12.61 -5.78
CA PHE A 74 14.41 -11.68 -4.75
C PHE A 74 13.36 -11.57 -3.64
N LEU A 75 13.87 -11.29 -2.44
CA LEU A 75 13.09 -10.90 -1.28
C LEU A 75 13.62 -9.55 -0.81
N PHE A 76 12.74 -8.56 -0.75
CA PHE A 76 13.12 -7.19 -0.48
C PHE A 76 12.73 -6.81 0.94
N ASN A 77 13.54 -5.99 1.60
CA ASN A 77 13.00 -5.10 2.63
C ASN A 77 12.47 -3.81 1.97
N SER A 78 11.75 -2.99 2.74
CA SER A 78 11.16 -1.74 2.29
C SER A 78 12.23 -0.77 1.78
N GLU A 79 13.38 -0.68 2.43
CA GLU A 79 14.46 0.20 1.98
C GLU A 79 14.99 -0.21 0.60
N GLN A 80 15.25 -1.50 0.39
CA GLN A 80 15.72 -2.05 -0.89
C GLN A 80 14.70 -1.85 -2.02
N LEU A 81 13.41 -2.13 -1.76
CA LEU A 81 12.37 -1.87 -2.76
C LEU A 81 12.22 -0.36 -3.04
N SER A 82 12.34 0.49 -2.01
CA SER A 82 12.30 1.94 -2.17
C SER A 82 13.42 2.43 -3.07
N GLN A 83 14.65 1.91 -2.90
CA GLN A 83 15.78 2.27 -3.75
C GLN A 83 15.47 1.97 -5.22
N LEU A 84 14.94 0.77 -5.52
CA LEU A 84 14.56 0.38 -6.88
C LEU A 84 13.45 1.28 -7.46
N VAL A 85 12.44 1.60 -6.65
CA VAL A 85 11.33 2.50 -7.02
C VAL A 85 11.84 3.92 -7.28
N ASP A 86 12.81 4.41 -6.50
CA ASP A 86 13.36 5.77 -6.61
C ASP A 86 14.24 6.00 -7.85
N LEU A 87 14.84 4.94 -8.42
CA LEU A 87 15.59 5.03 -9.68
C LEU A 87 14.72 5.41 -10.89
N ILE A 88 13.40 5.35 -10.72
CA ILE A 88 12.43 5.42 -11.78
C ILE A 88 11.69 6.76 -11.71
N ASP A 89 12.01 7.66 -12.64
CA ASP A 89 11.28 8.93 -12.76
C ASP A 89 9.89 8.74 -13.40
N GLU A 90 9.72 7.70 -14.22
CA GLU A 90 8.49 7.46 -14.97
C GLU A 90 7.43 6.75 -14.10
N SER A 91 6.24 7.34 -14.02
CA SER A 91 5.19 6.93 -13.09
C SER A 91 4.61 5.53 -13.35
N ASN A 92 4.46 5.13 -14.61
CA ASN A 92 3.95 3.80 -14.97
C ASN A 92 4.98 2.70 -14.65
N TRP A 93 6.26 2.90 -14.96
CA TRP A 93 7.31 1.95 -14.61
C TRP A 93 7.45 1.82 -13.09
N LYS A 94 7.39 2.95 -12.37
CA LYS A 94 7.41 2.97 -10.90
C LYS A 94 6.28 2.12 -10.31
N PHE A 95 5.09 2.19 -10.91
CA PHE A 95 3.94 1.38 -10.53
C PHE A 95 4.17 -0.11 -10.78
N GLU A 96 4.66 -0.52 -11.95
CA GLU A 96 4.92 -1.93 -12.25
C GLU A 96 5.98 -2.55 -11.33
N VAL A 97 7.05 -1.81 -11.03
CA VAL A 97 8.09 -2.26 -10.08
C VAL A 97 7.53 -2.35 -8.66
N TYR A 98 6.72 -1.38 -8.24
CA TYR A 98 6.01 -1.45 -6.97
C TYR A 98 5.14 -2.70 -6.89
N LEU A 99 4.29 -2.95 -7.91
CA LEU A 99 3.38 -4.10 -7.94
C LEU A 99 4.12 -5.43 -7.83
N ALA A 100 5.18 -5.60 -8.62
CA ALA A 100 5.97 -6.82 -8.63
C ALA A 100 6.79 -7.01 -7.35
N GLY A 101 7.24 -5.92 -6.73
CA GLY A 101 8.10 -5.96 -5.55
C GLY A 101 7.34 -6.06 -4.22
N VAL A 102 6.14 -5.47 -4.10
CA VAL A 102 5.42 -5.38 -2.82
C VAL A 102 5.02 -6.76 -2.28
N GLY A 103 4.65 -7.69 -3.15
CA GLY A 103 4.40 -9.08 -2.77
C GLY A 103 5.67 -9.86 -2.37
N ARG A 104 6.85 -9.30 -2.59
CA ARG A 104 8.14 -9.91 -2.25
C ARG A 104 8.78 -9.24 -1.04
N MET A 105 8.05 -8.38 -0.34
CA MET A 105 8.55 -7.70 0.84
C MET A 105 8.55 -8.61 2.07
N VAL A 106 9.64 -8.61 2.83
CA VAL A 106 9.73 -9.32 4.12
C VAL A 106 9.25 -8.48 5.30
N ASP A 107 9.38 -7.15 5.21
CA ASP A 107 9.09 -6.20 6.29
C ASP A 107 7.81 -5.42 6.00
N TYR A 108 6.76 -6.15 5.62
CA TYR A 108 5.45 -5.64 5.25
C TYR A 108 4.88 -4.58 6.22
N GLN A 109 5.28 -4.55 7.49
CA GLN A 109 4.97 -3.45 8.43
C GLN A 109 5.41 -2.05 7.97
N ASN A 110 6.39 -1.99 7.08
CA ASN A 110 6.90 -0.78 6.47
C ASN A 110 6.32 -0.55 5.06
N PHE A 111 5.30 -1.28 4.60
CA PHE A 111 4.76 -1.11 3.24
C PHE A 111 4.33 0.34 2.96
N ASP A 112 3.86 1.05 3.99
CA ASP A 112 3.44 2.45 3.91
C ASP A 112 4.59 3.39 3.51
N PHE A 113 5.83 3.04 3.87
CA PHE A 113 7.04 3.76 3.42
C PHE A 113 7.15 3.74 1.88
N ILE A 114 6.87 2.60 1.26
CA ILE A 114 6.88 2.45 -0.20
C ILE A 114 5.67 3.09 -0.84
N LYS A 115 4.49 2.96 -0.22
CA LYS A 115 3.27 3.63 -0.66
C LYS A 115 3.47 5.15 -0.79
N HIS A 116 4.24 5.76 0.11
CA HIS A 116 4.59 7.17 0.02
C HIS A 116 5.49 7.55 -1.18
N LYS A 117 6.08 6.59 -1.89
CA LYS A 117 6.77 6.83 -3.16
C LYS A 117 5.80 6.91 -4.35
N MET A 118 4.57 6.43 -4.16
CA MET A 118 3.49 6.40 -5.15
C MET A 118 2.56 7.62 -5.04
N LYS A 119 3.07 8.79 -4.65
CA LYS A 119 2.29 10.02 -4.34
C LYS A 119 1.63 10.72 -5.54
N PHE A 120 1.59 10.11 -6.72
CA PHE A 120 0.88 10.68 -7.87
C PHE A 120 -0.58 10.18 -7.91
N PRO A 121 -1.58 11.06 -8.10
CA PRO A 121 -3.00 10.68 -7.99
C PRO A 121 -3.42 9.51 -8.87
N GLU A 122 -2.87 9.41 -10.08
CA GLU A 122 -3.16 8.32 -11.01
C GLU A 122 -2.61 6.97 -10.51
N GLY A 123 -1.43 6.97 -9.93
CA GLY A 123 -0.79 5.77 -9.37
C GLY A 123 -1.55 5.24 -8.17
N MET A 124 -1.95 6.13 -7.26
CA MET A 124 -2.81 5.75 -6.15
C MET A 124 -4.15 5.19 -6.65
N ARG A 125 -4.78 5.81 -7.66
CA ARG A 125 -6.02 5.26 -8.24
C ARG A 125 -5.79 3.86 -8.82
N LYS A 126 -4.70 3.65 -9.57
CA LYS A 126 -4.34 2.33 -10.10
C LYS A 126 -4.08 1.33 -8.98
N LEU A 127 -3.36 1.71 -7.92
CA LEU A 127 -3.11 0.85 -6.76
C LEU A 127 -4.40 0.41 -6.07
N TYR A 128 -5.30 1.36 -5.80
CA TYR A 128 -6.60 1.06 -5.20
C TYR A 128 -7.44 0.15 -6.09
N HIS A 129 -7.40 0.37 -7.41
CA HIS A 129 -8.11 -0.49 -8.35
C HIS A 129 -7.50 -1.89 -8.46
N SER A 130 -6.17 -2.01 -8.39
CA SER A 130 -5.44 -3.26 -8.57
C SER A 130 -5.32 -4.10 -7.31
N PHE A 131 -5.31 -3.50 -6.12
CA PHE A 131 -5.16 -4.24 -4.86
C PHE A 131 -6.39 -4.20 -3.98
N GLY A 132 -7.31 -3.28 -4.21
CA GLY A 132 -8.31 -2.96 -3.21
C GLY A 132 -7.71 -2.13 -2.07
N ILE A 133 -8.58 -1.42 -1.36
CA ILE A 133 -8.15 -0.56 -0.25
C ILE A 133 -7.72 -1.37 0.97
N LEU A 134 -8.31 -2.56 1.15
CA LEU A 134 -8.10 -3.40 2.31
C LEU A 134 -6.63 -3.83 2.42
N ASN A 135 -6.04 -4.19 1.27
CA ASN A 135 -4.64 -4.58 1.12
C ASN A 135 -3.65 -3.41 1.27
N LEU A 136 -4.13 -2.18 1.15
CA LEU A 136 -3.32 -0.95 1.27
C LEU A 136 -3.50 -0.26 2.63
N PHE A 137 -4.31 -0.83 3.51
CA PHE A 137 -4.61 -0.28 4.83
C PHE A 137 -3.67 -0.87 5.89
N SER A 138 -3.07 0.02 6.70
CA SER A 138 -2.26 -0.37 7.86
C SER A 138 -2.95 0.10 9.15
N PRO A 139 -3.45 -0.80 10.01
CA PRO A 139 -3.84 -0.46 11.36
C PRO A 139 -2.70 0.20 12.17
N PHE A 140 -1.43 -0.04 11.81
CA PHE A 140 -0.26 0.56 12.46
C PHE A 140 0.05 1.98 12.01
N ARG A 141 -0.43 2.39 10.83
CA ARG A 141 -0.30 3.75 10.30
C ARG A 141 -1.63 4.20 9.68
N PRO A 142 -2.69 4.34 10.48
CA PRO A 142 -4.04 4.64 10.01
C PRO A 142 -4.27 6.14 9.74
N ASN A 143 -3.25 6.98 9.89
CA ASN A 143 -3.42 8.42 9.80
C ASN A 143 -3.60 8.84 8.33
N GLY A 144 -4.60 9.68 8.05
CA GLY A 144 -4.86 10.15 6.70
C GLY A 144 -6.26 10.72 6.50
N ALA A 145 -6.47 11.33 5.34
CA ALA A 145 -7.78 11.74 4.86
C ALA A 145 -8.42 10.58 4.09
N TYR A 146 -9.69 10.31 4.39
CA TYR A 146 -10.43 9.17 3.85
C TYR A 146 -11.76 9.63 3.23
N LEU A 147 -12.10 9.00 2.11
CA LEU A 147 -13.38 9.13 1.44
C LEU A 147 -13.83 7.71 1.07
N PHE A 148 -14.75 7.14 1.84
CA PHE A 148 -15.25 5.79 1.67
C PHE A 148 -16.65 5.78 1.08
N LYS A 149 -16.85 4.94 0.08
CA LYS A 149 -18.14 4.50 -0.44
C LYS A 149 -18.57 3.25 0.31
N LEU A 150 -19.57 3.38 1.18
CA LEU A 150 -19.98 2.30 2.08
C LEU A 150 -20.71 1.15 1.35
N ASP A 151 -21.14 1.38 0.11
CA ASP A 151 -21.62 0.34 -0.80
C ASP A 151 -20.50 -0.52 -1.39
N VAL A 152 -19.23 -0.08 -1.29
CA VAL A 152 -18.05 -0.90 -1.62
C VAL A 152 -17.61 -1.64 -0.36
N HIS A 153 -17.68 -2.98 -0.40
CA HIS A 153 -17.45 -3.83 0.77
C HIS A 153 -16.13 -3.56 1.50
N GLU A 154 -15.01 -3.51 0.75
CA GLU A 154 -13.68 -3.25 1.33
C GLU A 154 -13.57 -1.87 1.97
N GLU A 155 -14.09 -0.82 1.31
CA GLU A 155 -14.07 0.55 1.83
C GLU A 155 -14.89 0.66 3.12
N LYS A 156 -16.04 -0.01 3.17
CA LYS A 156 -16.84 -0.13 4.40
C LYS A 156 -16.07 -0.87 5.50
N LEU A 157 -15.35 -1.93 5.16
CA LEU A 157 -14.55 -2.69 6.13
C LEU A 157 -13.42 -1.83 6.71
N VAL A 158 -12.70 -1.07 5.87
CA VAL A 158 -11.66 -0.13 6.32
C VAL A 158 -12.24 0.99 7.16
N CYS A 159 -13.39 1.55 6.77
CA CYS A 159 -14.13 2.52 7.60
C CYS A 159 -14.44 1.95 8.99
N LYS A 160 -14.96 0.72 9.05
CA LYS A 160 -15.26 0.02 10.31
C LYS A 160 -14.02 -0.22 11.16
N MET A 161 -12.89 -0.62 10.55
CA MET A 161 -11.62 -0.79 11.26
C MET A 161 -11.15 0.51 11.90
N LEU A 162 -11.18 1.62 11.16
CA LEU A 162 -10.80 2.94 11.69
C LEU A 162 -11.73 3.41 12.82
N LEU A 163 -13.03 3.18 12.69
CA LEU A 163 -14.00 3.50 13.76
C LEU A 163 -13.78 2.63 15.01
N GLU A 164 -13.41 1.35 14.86
CA GLU A 164 -13.04 0.50 16.00
C GLU A 164 -11.73 0.96 16.66
N LEU A 165 -10.72 1.37 15.89
CA LEU A 165 -9.52 2.00 16.44
C LEU A 165 -9.88 3.25 17.24
N SER A 166 -10.72 4.11 16.66
CA SER A 166 -11.19 5.35 17.29
C SER A 166 -11.94 5.12 18.59
N LYS A 167 -12.72 4.03 18.69
CA LYS A 167 -13.39 3.63 19.93
C LYS A 167 -12.38 3.41 21.07
N THR A 168 -11.17 2.93 20.75
CA THR A 168 -10.12 2.62 21.73
C THR A 168 -9.10 3.74 21.92
N GLU A 169 -8.73 4.44 20.84
CA GLU A 169 -7.70 5.51 20.84
C GLU A 169 -8.31 6.91 21.06
N GLY A 170 -9.64 7.03 20.97
CA GLY A 170 -10.42 8.24 21.21
C GLY A 170 -11.12 8.77 19.95
N TRP A 171 -12.43 9.01 20.04
CA TRP A 171 -13.25 9.54 18.93
C TRP A 171 -12.79 10.90 18.40
N ALA A 172 -12.17 11.71 19.26
CA ALA A 172 -11.62 13.02 18.90
C ALA A 172 -10.43 12.95 17.92
N ASN A 173 -9.94 11.75 17.60
CA ASN A 173 -8.92 11.55 16.57
C ASN A 173 -9.50 11.72 15.15
N TRP A 174 -10.82 11.72 14.99
CA TRP A 174 -11.46 12.09 13.74
C TRP A 174 -11.70 13.59 13.62
N GLN A 175 -11.42 14.13 12.44
CA GLN A 175 -11.62 15.52 12.08
C GLN A 175 -12.45 15.63 10.81
N GLU A 176 -13.23 16.69 10.69
CA GLU A 176 -14.00 17.04 9.47
C GLU A 176 -14.92 15.92 8.97
N VAL A 177 -15.52 15.17 9.89
CA VAL A 177 -16.33 13.99 9.56
C VAL A 177 -17.62 14.40 8.87
N LYS A 178 -17.93 13.76 7.73
CA LYS A 178 -19.19 13.92 7.01
C LYS A 178 -19.76 12.56 6.62
N MET A 179 -21.08 12.47 6.61
CA MET A 179 -21.84 11.38 6.01
C MET A 179 -22.77 11.94 4.95
N ASN A 180 -22.62 11.48 3.71
CA ASN A 180 -23.38 11.96 2.55
C ASN A 180 -23.33 13.50 2.41
N GLY A 181 -22.14 14.08 2.63
CA GLY A 181 -21.90 15.53 2.59
C GLY A 181 -22.42 16.32 3.80
N LYS A 182 -23.07 15.67 4.77
CA LYS A 182 -23.53 16.31 6.00
C LYS A 182 -22.51 16.11 7.12
N THR A 183 -22.08 17.19 7.76
CA THR A 183 -21.18 17.15 8.91
C THR A 183 -21.79 16.32 10.05
N ILE A 184 -20.99 15.43 10.63
CA ILE A 184 -21.32 14.71 11.86
C ILE A 184 -20.57 15.41 13.01
N GLU A 185 -21.31 15.91 14.00
CA GLU A 185 -20.71 16.66 15.13
C GLU A 185 -19.84 15.77 16.01
N ALA A 186 -20.26 14.53 16.26
CA ALA A 186 -19.51 13.58 17.08
C ALA A 186 -19.74 12.14 16.61
N LEU A 187 -18.65 11.38 16.52
CA LEU A 187 -18.71 9.93 16.37
C LEU A 187 -18.89 9.26 17.74
N SER A 188 -19.55 8.11 17.74
CA SER A 188 -19.86 7.35 18.96
C SER A 188 -19.85 5.85 18.70
N ALA A 189 -19.92 5.06 19.77
CA ALA A 189 -20.07 3.62 19.67
C ALA A 189 -21.40 3.23 18.98
N ASP A 190 -22.46 4.01 19.18
CA ASP A 190 -23.76 3.79 18.54
C ASP A 190 -23.66 4.01 17.03
N PHE A 191 -22.96 5.06 16.59
CA PHE A 191 -22.72 5.31 15.17
C PHE A 191 -22.00 4.13 14.50
N LEU A 192 -20.97 3.58 15.15
CA LEU A 192 -20.27 2.38 14.65
C LEU A 192 -21.21 1.16 14.58
N ALA A 193 -22.06 0.96 15.59
CA ALA A 193 -23.02 -0.14 15.61
C ALA A 193 -24.11 0.00 14.53
N SER A 194 -24.47 1.24 14.18
CA SER A 194 -25.46 1.58 13.16
C SER A 194 -24.82 2.11 11.86
N LEU A 195 -23.60 1.70 11.55
CA LEU A 195 -22.92 2.15 10.33
C LEU A 195 -23.75 1.73 9.10
N PRO A 196 -24.18 2.66 8.23
CA PRO A 196 -25.08 2.33 7.14
C PRO A 196 -24.41 1.42 6.11
N ASP A 197 -25.24 0.68 5.37
CA ASP A 197 -24.78 -0.24 4.31
C ASP A 197 -24.42 0.47 2.99
N SER A 198 -24.74 1.75 2.86
CA SER A 198 -24.47 2.54 1.67
C SER A 198 -24.30 4.03 2.01
N GLY A 199 -23.78 4.79 1.04
CA GLY A 199 -23.51 6.21 1.18
C GLY A 199 -22.02 6.52 1.19
N THR A 200 -21.68 7.77 1.48
CA THR A 200 -20.30 8.27 1.48
C THR A 200 -19.91 8.75 2.87
N PHE A 201 -18.88 8.13 3.45
CA PHE A 201 -18.25 8.58 4.69
C PHE A 201 -16.95 9.30 4.36
N GLU A 202 -16.76 10.51 4.87
CA GLU A 202 -15.58 11.34 4.66
C GLU A 202 -15.04 11.79 6.02
N GLY A 203 -13.72 11.86 6.17
CA GLY A 203 -13.09 12.45 7.34
C GLY A 203 -11.59 12.24 7.36
N THR A 204 -10.91 12.90 8.29
CA THR A 204 -9.47 12.73 8.52
C THR A 204 -9.24 12.05 9.86
N TYR A 205 -8.56 10.91 9.86
CA TYR A 205 -8.13 10.23 11.09
C TYR A 205 -6.70 10.64 11.44
N ILE A 206 -6.50 11.14 12.66
CA ILE A 206 -5.19 11.54 13.19
C ILE A 206 -5.08 11.02 14.63
N CYS A 207 -4.38 9.91 14.81
CA CYS A 207 -3.99 9.43 16.13
C CYS A 207 -2.58 9.94 16.45
N PRO A 208 -2.40 10.76 17.51
CA PRO A 208 -1.08 11.16 17.96
C PRO A 208 -0.37 9.98 18.67
N PRO A 209 0.99 9.95 18.68
CA PRO A 209 1.78 8.83 19.22
C PRO A 209 1.40 8.40 20.65
N GLU A 210 1.08 9.37 21.52
CA GLU A 210 0.74 9.10 22.93
C GLU A 210 -0.63 8.43 23.13
N LYS A 211 -1.51 8.47 22.12
CA LYS A 211 -2.82 7.82 22.15
C LYS A 211 -2.83 6.45 21.48
N GLU A 212 -1.75 6.07 20.79
CA GLU A 212 -1.70 4.81 20.07
C GLU A 212 -1.83 3.62 21.02
N LYS A 213 -2.66 2.65 20.63
CA LYS A 213 -2.86 1.41 21.39
C LYS A 213 -2.43 0.22 20.54
N GLN A 214 -1.14 -0.12 20.63
CA GLN A 214 -0.53 -1.21 19.82
C GLN A 214 -1.33 -2.52 19.90
N GLU A 215 -1.74 -2.95 21.09
CA GLU A 215 -2.57 -4.15 21.27
C GLU A 215 -3.91 -4.06 20.52
N SER A 216 -4.53 -2.88 20.44
CA SER A 216 -5.80 -2.69 19.73
C SER A 216 -5.58 -2.78 18.22
N ARG A 217 -4.49 -2.19 17.70
CA ARG A 217 -4.11 -2.27 16.29
C ARG A 217 -3.83 -3.71 15.85
N VAL A 218 -3.13 -4.48 16.69
CA VAL A 218 -2.92 -5.92 16.48
C VAL A 218 -4.26 -6.67 16.43
N LYS A 219 -5.17 -6.43 17.38
CA LYS A 219 -6.51 -7.05 17.40
C LYS A 219 -7.31 -6.74 16.13
N ILE A 220 -7.23 -5.52 15.60
CA ILE A 220 -7.87 -5.16 14.33
C ILE A 220 -7.27 -5.96 13.18
N GLY A 221 -5.95 -6.04 13.10
CA GLY A 221 -5.27 -6.84 12.08
C GLY A 221 -5.66 -8.33 12.12
N VAL A 222 -5.68 -8.95 13.30
CA VAL A 222 -6.12 -10.35 13.45
C VAL A 222 -7.59 -10.52 13.04
N LYS A 223 -8.46 -9.61 13.48
CA LYS A 223 -9.91 -9.72 13.28
C LYS A 223 -10.35 -9.51 11.83
N TYR A 224 -9.68 -8.61 11.10
CA TYR A 224 -10.15 -8.12 9.80
C TYR A 224 -9.22 -8.44 8.65
N LEU A 225 -7.94 -8.68 8.91
CA LEU A 225 -6.91 -8.90 7.89
C LEU A 225 -6.27 -10.29 8.00
N ASP A 226 -6.81 -11.16 8.87
CA ASP A 226 -6.33 -12.53 9.12
C ASP A 226 -4.83 -12.63 9.42
N TRP A 227 -4.29 -11.63 10.13
CA TRP A 227 -2.91 -11.65 10.57
C TRP A 227 -2.73 -12.67 11.71
N GLN A 228 -1.87 -13.69 11.56
CA GLN A 228 -1.70 -14.77 12.56
C GLN A 228 -0.54 -14.52 13.52
N MET A 229 -0.87 -14.18 14.78
CA MET A 229 0.05 -13.95 15.92
C MET A 229 1.08 -15.02 16.15
#